data_AF-B4F6F9-F1
#
_entry.id   AF-B4F6F9-F1
#
_cell.length_a   1.000
_cell.length_b   1.000
_cell.length_c   1.000
_cell.angle_alpha   90.00
_cell.angle_beta   90.00
_cell.angle_gamma   90.00
#
_symmetry.space_group_name_H-M   'P 1'
#
loop_
_entity.id
_entity.type
_entity.pdbx_description
1 polymer ?
#
loop_
_entity_poly.entity_id
_entity_poly.type
_entity_poly.pdbx_seq_one_letter_code
_entity_poly.pdbx_strand_id
1 'polypeptide(L)'
;SFKRYHMDHHRYLGADGIDVDIPTDFEGWFFCTTFRKFIWVILQPLFYAFRPLFINPKPISYLEIINTVIQITFDIVVYYVLGVKSLVYMLAASLFGLGLHPISGH
;
A
#
# COMPACT_ATOMS: atom_id res chain seq x y z
N SER A 1 8.66 3.29 4.95
CA SER A 1 7.56 4.27 5.07
C SER A 1 7.32 4.92 3.72
N PHE A 2 6.08 5.37 3.47
CA PHE A 2 5.68 6.05 2.23
C PHE A 2 6.68 7.12 1.79
N LYS A 3 7.03 8.07 2.67
CA LYS A 3 7.95 9.19 2.36
C LYS A 3 9.24 8.76 1.65
N ARG A 4 9.89 7.69 2.13
CA ARG A 4 11.18 7.25 1.59
C ARG A 4 11.05 6.62 0.21
N TYR A 5 10.00 5.84 -0.02
CA TYR A 5 9.77 5.21 -1.32
C TYR A 5 9.21 6.20 -2.33
N HIS A 6 8.32 7.09 -1.90
CA HIS A 6 7.78 8.16 -2.73
C HIS A 6 8.87 9.15 -3.20
N MET A 7 9.87 9.46 -2.38
CA MET A 7 11.02 10.25 -2.83
C MET A 7 11.84 9.54 -3.91
N ASP A 8 12.02 8.22 -3.80
CA ASP A 8 12.72 7.43 -4.82
C ASP A 8 11.90 7.37 -6.10
N HIS A 9 10.58 7.20 -6.01
CA HIS A 9 9.67 7.26 -7.15
C HIS A 9 9.80 8.58 -7.94
N HIS A 10 9.77 9.73 -7.26
CA HIS A 10 9.96 11.03 -7.94
C HIS A 10 11.37 11.23 -8.51
N ARG A 11 12.39 10.69 -7.84
CA ARG A 11 13.79 10.89 -8.23
C ARG A 11 14.26 9.94 -9.32
N TYR A 12 13.75 8.71 -9.32
CA TYR A 12 14.15 7.58 -10.14
C TYR A 12 12.93 6.95 -10.82
N LEU A 13 12.00 7.78 -11.29
CA LEU A 13 10.73 7.36 -11.86
C LEU A 13 10.93 6.30 -12.95
N GLY A 14 10.29 5.13 -12.81
CA GLY A 14 10.41 4.05 -13.77
C GLY A 14 11.72 3.26 -13.72
N ALA A 15 12.62 3.55 -12.78
CA ALA A 15 13.87 2.80 -12.64
C ALA A 15 13.62 1.45 -11.96
N ASP A 16 13.84 0.37 -12.71
CA ASP A 16 13.64 -1.00 -12.24
C ASP A 16 14.45 -1.30 -10.96
N GLY A 17 13.82 -2.00 -10.02
CA GLY A 17 14.37 -2.32 -8.70
C GLY A 17 14.55 -1.13 -7.73
N ILE A 18 14.38 0.12 -8.17
CA ILE A 18 14.48 1.32 -7.32
C ILE A 18 13.11 1.92 -7.07
N ASP A 19 12.37 2.20 -8.15
CA ASP A 19 10.99 2.65 -8.10
C ASP A 19 10.08 1.44 -7.86
N VAL A 20 9.65 1.31 -6.62
CA VAL A 20 8.82 0.20 -6.14
C VAL A 20 7.34 0.37 -6.51
N ASP A 21 6.97 1.45 -7.18
CA ASP A 21 5.60 1.65 -7.66
C ASP A 21 5.34 0.87 -8.94
N ILE A 22 6.40 0.45 -9.64
CA ILE A 22 6.34 -0.42 -10.83
C ILE A 22 5.90 -1.84 -10.43
N PRO A 23 4.89 -2.43 -11.10
CA PRO A 23 4.53 -3.83 -10.91
C PRO A 23 5.67 -4.76 -11.27
N THR A 24 5.80 -5.86 -10.53
CA THR A 24 6.78 -6.90 -10.85
C THR A 24 6.44 -7.64 -12.16
N ASP A 25 7.42 -8.31 -12.75
CA ASP A 25 7.21 -9.17 -13.92
C ASP A 25 6.13 -10.24 -13.66
N PHE A 26 6.10 -10.79 -12.44
CA PHE A 26 5.06 -11.74 -12.04
C PHE A 26 3.67 -11.10 -12.03
N GLU A 27 3.53 -9.89 -11.47
CA GLU A 27 2.25 -9.17 -11.50
C GLU A 27 1.82 -8.88 -12.94
N GLY A 28 2.74 -8.44 -13.80
CA GLY A 28 2.46 -8.18 -15.22
C GLY A 28 2.02 -9.44 -15.98
N TRP A 29 2.68 -10.57 -15.73
CA TRP A 29 2.35 -11.85 -16.35
C TRP A 29 1.05 -12.45 -15.81
N PHE A 30 0.84 -12.42 -14.48
CA PHE A 30 -0.32 -13.05 -13.85
C PHE A 30 -1.60 -12.25 -14.09
N PHE A 31 -1.55 -10.92 -13.93
CA PHE A 31 -2.68 -10.00 -14.10
C PHE A 31 -2.81 -9.50 -15.55
N CYS A 32 -2.72 -10.41 -16.52
CA CYS A 32 -2.74 -10.09 -17.95
C CYS A 32 -4.15 -10.12 -18.60
N THR A 33 -5.19 -10.57 -17.89
CA THR A 33 -6.58 -10.63 -18.40
C THR A 33 -7.47 -9.56 -17.77
N THR A 34 -8.57 -9.16 -18.42
CA THR A 34 -9.49 -8.12 -17.90
C THR A 34 -9.97 -8.42 -16.48
N PHE A 35 -10.43 -9.64 -16.21
CA PHE A 35 -10.90 -10.01 -14.87
C PHE A 35 -9.77 -9.95 -13.84
N ARG A 36 -8.58 -10.45 -14.17
CA ARG A 36 -7.45 -10.40 -13.24
C ARG A 36 -6.97 -8.97 -13.01
N LYS A 37 -6.91 -8.12 -14.04
CA LYS A 37 -6.61 -6.69 -13.89
C LYS A 37 -7.62 -5.99 -12.97
N PHE A 38 -8.90 -6.34 -13.07
CA PHE A 38 -9.92 -5.81 -12.15
C PHE A 38 -9.63 -6.22 -10.70
N ILE A 39 -9.29 -7.47 -10.44
CA ILE A 39 -8.84 -7.91 -9.11
C ILE A 39 -7.57 -7.17 -8.67
N TRP A 40 -6.63 -6.94 -9.59
CA TRP A 40 -5.41 -6.19 -9.30
C TRP A 40 -5.73 -4.76 -8.86
N VAL A 41 -6.67 -4.07 -9.51
CA VAL A 41 -7.09 -2.71 -9.12
C VAL A 41 -7.70 -2.69 -7.70
N ILE A 42 -8.51 -3.69 -7.35
CA ILE A 42 -9.06 -3.80 -5.97
C ILE A 42 -7.95 -3.97 -4.94
N LEU A 43 -6.95 -4.80 -5.26
CA LEU A 43 -5.86 -5.15 -4.35
C LEU A 43 -4.64 -4.22 -4.49
N GLN A 44 -4.69 -3.23 -5.38
CA GLN A 44 -3.59 -2.31 -5.65
C GLN A 44 -3.03 -1.67 -4.37
N PRO A 45 -3.85 -1.23 -3.39
CA PRO A 45 -3.32 -0.64 -2.16
C PRO A 45 -2.49 -1.63 -1.33
N LEU A 46 -2.81 -2.92 -1.40
CA LEU A 46 -2.03 -3.97 -0.74
C LEU A 46 -0.70 -4.19 -1.45
N PHE A 47 -0.70 -4.29 -2.78
CA PHE A 47 0.55 -4.40 -3.54
C PHE A 47 1.44 -3.18 -3.30
N TYR A 48 0.87 -1.99 -3.34
CA TYR A 48 1.56 -0.74 -3.03
C TYR A 48 2.20 -0.74 -1.63
N ALA A 49 1.48 -1.22 -0.62
CA ALA A 49 1.97 -1.26 0.76
C ALA A 49 3.10 -2.28 0.98
N PHE A 50 3.03 -3.45 0.31
CA PHE A 50 3.91 -4.59 0.60
C PHE A 50 5.03 -4.80 -0.42
N ARG A 51 4.85 -4.47 -1.71
CA ARG A 51 5.86 -4.63 -2.76
C ARG A 51 7.22 -4.01 -2.39
N PRO A 52 7.30 -2.82 -1.76
CA PRO A 52 8.57 -2.23 -1.38
C PRO A 52 9.42 -3.11 -0.43
N LEU A 53 8.78 -3.98 0.35
CA LEU A 53 9.46 -4.88 1.29
C LEU A 53 10.16 -6.06 0.60
N PHE A 54 9.78 -6.38 -0.63
CA PHE A 54 10.34 -7.49 -1.40
C PHE A 54 11.29 -7.02 -2.51
N ILE A 55 11.04 -5.84 -3.08
CA ILE A 55 11.80 -5.32 -4.22
C ILE A 55 12.99 -4.48 -3.77
N ASN A 56 12.78 -3.53 -2.87
CA ASN A 56 13.85 -2.64 -2.38
C ASN A 56 13.72 -2.43 -0.86
N PRO A 57 13.97 -3.49 -0.05
CA PRO A 57 13.81 -3.41 1.38
C PRO A 57 14.79 -2.40 1.99
N LYS A 58 14.24 -1.38 2.67
CA LYS A 58 15.03 -0.37 3.36
C LYS A 58 15.14 -0.72 4.85
N PRO A 59 16.28 -0.42 5.51
CA PRO A 59 16.39 -0.55 6.95
C PRO A 59 15.32 0.25 7.66
N ILE A 60 14.66 -0.38 8.64
CA ILE A 60 13.62 0.25 9.47
C ILE A 60 14.28 1.31 10.36
N SER A 61 13.74 2.51 10.31
CA SER A 61 14.17 3.64 11.14
C SER A 61 13.39 3.73 12.46
N TYR A 62 13.96 4.39 13.46
CA TYR A 62 13.29 4.65 14.74
C TYR A 62 11.94 5.38 14.56
N LEU A 63 11.86 6.34 13.62
CA LEU A 63 10.61 7.06 13.35
C LEU A 63 9.54 6.15 12.76
N GLU A 64 9.91 5.14 11.98
CA GLU A 64 8.98 4.16 11.44
C GLU A 64 8.43 3.26 12.55
N ILE A 65 9.26 2.86 13.51
CA ILE A 65 8.83 2.12 14.70
C ILE A 65 7.83 2.95 15.50
N ILE A 66 8.16 4.21 15.79
CA ILE A 66 7.26 5.12 16.53
C ILE A 66 5.93 5.29 15.79
N ASN A 67 5.97 5.52 14.48
CA ASN A 67 4.77 5.64 13.68
C ASN A 67 3.91 4.37 13.73
N THR A 68 4.51 3.18 13.60
CA THR A 68 3.79 1.91 13.71
C THR A 68 3.14 1.74 15.09
N VAL A 69 3.84 2.06 16.18
CA VAL A 69 3.28 2.00 17.53
C VAL A 69 2.08 2.94 17.69
N ILE A 70 2.18 4.17 17.16
CA ILE A 70 1.08 5.14 17.21
C ILE A 70 -0.14 4.63 16.42
N GLN A 71 0.05 4.12 15.20
CA GLN A 71 -1.05 3.60 14.38
C GLN A 71 -1.74 2.40 15.04
N ILE A 72 -0.97 1.43 15.56
CA ILE A 72 -1.53 0.28 16.28
C ILE A 72 -2.32 0.74 17.52
N THR A 73 -1.77 1.69 18.27
CA THR A 73 -2.45 2.23 19.45
C THR A 73 -3.77 2.92 19.07
N PHE A 74 -3.77 3.69 17.97
CA PHE A 74 -4.98 4.33 17.44
C PHE A 74 -6.04 3.29 17.07
N ASP A 75 -5.68 2.24 16.33
CA ASP A 75 -6.60 1.18 15.93
C ASP A 75 -7.17 0.42 17.14
N ILE A 76 -6.35 0.17 18.17
CA ILE A 76 -6.81 -0.42 19.44
C ILE A 76 -7.84 0.49 20.14
N VAL A 77 -7.58 1.81 20.19
CA VAL A 77 -8.52 2.77 20.77
C VAL A 77 -9.83 2.81 19.98
N VAL A 78 -9.76 2.84 18.65
CA VAL A 78 -10.94 2.79 17.76
C VAL A 78 -11.74 1.51 18.01
N TYR A 79 -11.08 0.36 18.08
CA TYR A 79 -11.72 -0.91 18.39
C TYR A 79 -12.42 -0.88 19.74
N TYR A 80 -11.76 -0.37 20.79
CA TYR A 80 -12.30 -0.35 22.13
C TYR A 80 -13.51 0.60 22.27
N VAL A 81 -13.45 1.77 21.65
CA VAL A 81 -14.47 2.82 21.79
C VAL A 81 -15.64 2.60 20.82
N LEU A 82 -15.37 2.18 19.58
CA LEU A 82 -16.36 2.14 18.50
C LEU A 82 -16.67 0.73 18.00
N GLY A 83 -15.93 -0.28 18.46
CA GLY A 83 -16.10 -1.68 18.08
C GLY A 83 -15.49 -2.06 16.73
N VAL A 84 -15.52 -3.35 16.41
CA VAL A 84 -14.91 -3.95 15.21
C VAL A 84 -15.46 -3.40 13.89
N LYS A 85 -16.74 -2.99 13.85
CA LYS A 85 -17.38 -2.47 12.63
C LYS A 85 -16.66 -1.23 12.09
N SER A 86 -16.13 -0.40 12.98
CA SER A 86 -15.40 0.83 12.62
C SER A 86 -14.07 0.51 11.94
N LEU A 87 -13.35 -0.51 12.43
CA LEU A 87 -12.13 -0.98 11.77
C LEU A 87 -12.40 -1.55 10.38
N VAL A 88 -13.45 -2.38 10.25
CA VAL A 88 -13.86 -2.92 8.95
C VAL A 88 -14.24 -1.80 7.99
N TYR A 89 -14.99 -0.81 8.46
CA TYR A 89 -15.35 0.36 7.68
C TYR A 89 -14.12 1.13 7.20
N MET A 90 -13.16 1.43 8.08
CA MET A 90 -11.93 2.14 7.72
C MET A 90 -11.11 1.38 6.69
N LEU A 91 -10.91 0.07 6.89
CA LEU A 91 -10.19 -0.78 5.95
C LEU A 91 -10.87 -0.82 4.57
N ALA A 92 -12.19 -1.02 4.55
CA ALA A 92 -12.97 -1.03 3.32
C ALA A 92 -12.89 0.34 2.61
N ALA A 93 -13.06 1.44 3.34
CA ALA A 93 -12.97 2.79 2.80
C ALA A 93 -11.59 3.06 2.18
N SER A 94 -10.50 2.62 2.82
CA SER A 94 -9.15 2.71 2.25
C SER A 94 -8.99 1.90 0.97
N LEU A 95 -9.51 0.66 0.92
CA LEU A 95 -9.45 -0.18 -0.28
C LEU A 95 -10.27 0.41 -1.43
N PHE A 96 -11.46 0.95 -1.16
CA PHE A 96 -12.26 1.62 -2.19
C PHE A 96 -11.61 2.92 -2.66
N GLY A 97 -11.10 3.74 -1.73
CA GLY A 97 -10.51 5.04 -2.04
C GLY A 97 -9.18 4.96 -2.79
N LEU A 98 -8.34 3.98 -2.46
CA LEU A 98 -7.02 3.79 -3.07
C LEU A 98 -7.02 2.76 -4.21
N GLY A 99 -8.05 1.90 -4.31
CA GLY A 99 -8.15 0.90 -5.37
C GLY A 99 -9.13 1.33 -6.47
N LEU A 100 -10.42 1.05 -6.25
CA LEU A 100 -11.47 1.20 -7.26
C LEU A 100 -11.84 2.65 -7.62
N HIS A 101 -11.39 3.63 -6.82
CA HIS A 101 -11.74 5.02 -7.08
C HIS A 101 -11.11 5.49 -8.41
N PRO A 102 -11.87 6.10 -9.34
CA PRO A 102 -11.38 6.43 -10.68
C PRO A 102 -10.27 7.48 -10.73
N ILE A 103 -10.06 8.21 -9.62
CA ILE A 103 -8.94 9.16 -9.46
C ILE A 103 -7.78 8.58 -8.63
N SER A 104 -7.84 7.29 -8.29
CA SER A 104 -6.74 6.60 -7.61
C SER A 104 -5.64 6.22 -8.60
N GLY A 105 -5.05 7.23 -9.22
CA GLY A 105 -3.83 7.07 -9.99
C GLY A 105 -2.61 7.21 -9.08
N HIS A 106 -1.89 6.11 -8.89
CA HIS A 106 -0.45 6.13 -8.61
C HIS A 106 0.28 5.83 -9.92
#